data_AF-R1DTC9-F1
#
_entry.id   AF-R1DTC9-F1
#
_cell.length_a   1.000
_cell.length_b   1.000
_cell.length_c   1.000
_cell.angle_alpha   90.00
_cell.angle_beta   90.00
_cell.angle_gamma   90.00
#
_symmetry.space_group_name_H-M   'P 1'
#
loop_
_entity.id
_entity.type
_entity.pdbx_description
1 polymer ?
#
loop_
_entity_poly.entity_id
_entity_poly.type
_entity_poly.pdbx_seq_one_letter_code
_entity_poly.pdbx_strand_id
1 'polypeptide(L)'
;MDPFLEFSEGSGGTAAATSASPTESACATIRALEELQPFEPLAKKGQPQPRLIRQVDTLMARHALHQQCIGELSAVAGAAGEEAKGLPSLLQELGGWHDRLVQEMAALVGEAVREGEQSIDEARARARRAEAEAAALSDASGELGRRVQAAEEERTKAVRASQLAADALAAREFIDELYASKARHDERCAQDAKLLRETVEQHLYSYLNTKYGLKQLITRDVDACLDAVDEPFRLVQRQLKETVRALLTAHLKGRHPHKSDAQVASSVLAKTRGVVQEEEWRDVVLYMYAPEDAALLLSRLAQKERAGRPLPYKALLQVLLGFQLDGHRQFLEHFVVLFRSLDTAGRREFRMLVRAIAPAKSEGAVEELLLATDPHDHKRFTFSDCVVALSQDLVALLAAPSL
;
A
#
# COMPACT_ATOMS: atom_id res chain seq x y z
N MET A 1 32.37 47.32 -0.75
CA MET A 1 32.17 48.64 -0.13
C MET A 1 33.20 48.75 0.96
N ASP A 2 34.26 49.51 0.68
CA ASP A 2 35.39 49.78 1.58
C ASP A 2 34.96 50.58 2.82
N PRO A 3 35.75 50.54 3.91
CA PRO A 3 35.88 51.66 4.82
C PRO A 3 37.29 52.26 4.72
N PHE A 4 37.31 53.46 4.15
CA PHE A 4 38.37 54.45 4.26
C PHE A 4 38.09 55.27 5.53
N LEU A 5 39.00 55.32 6.49
CA LEU A 5 39.00 56.35 7.54
C LEU A 5 40.42 56.87 7.75
N GLU A 6 40.56 58.13 7.39
CA GLU A 6 41.74 58.98 7.49
C GLU A 6 42.10 59.23 8.97
N PHE A 7 43.39 59.06 9.28
CA PHE A 7 43.99 59.59 10.51
C PHE A 7 44.44 61.03 10.24
N SER A 8 43.86 61.98 10.98
CA SER A 8 44.26 63.38 10.98
C SER A 8 45.35 63.60 12.03
N GLU A 9 46.53 64.04 11.58
CA GLU A 9 47.63 64.50 12.41
C GLU A 9 47.30 65.86 13.03
N GLY A 10 47.27 65.91 14.36
CA GLY A 10 47.03 67.12 15.15
C GLY A 10 48.26 67.53 15.97
N SER A 11 49.00 68.50 15.43
CA SER A 11 49.66 69.64 16.09
C SER A 11 50.25 69.45 17.50
N GLY A 12 51.58 69.49 17.56
CA GLY A 12 52.36 69.55 18.78
C GLY A 12 52.15 70.82 19.61
N GLY A 13 52.06 70.63 20.93
CA GLY A 13 52.21 71.65 21.95
C GLY A 13 53.38 71.27 22.85
N THR A 14 54.47 72.03 22.78
CA THR A 14 55.62 71.93 23.69
C THR A 14 55.27 72.54 25.04
N ALA A 15 54.96 71.69 26.02
CA ALA A 15 54.82 72.08 27.43
C ALA A 15 56.19 72.05 28.11
N ALA A 16 56.53 73.13 28.82
CA ALA A 16 57.75 73.26 29.61
C ALA A 16 57.75 72.23 30.75
N ALA A 17 58.67 71.27 30.69
CA ALA A 17 58.88 70.28 31.74
C ALA A 17 59.60 70.92 32.92
N THR A 18 58.85 71.21 33.98
CA THR A 18 59.40 71.43 35.32
C THR A 18 60.06 70.11 35.75
N SER A 19 61.38 70.12 35.97
CA SER A 19 62.13 68.94 36.43
C SER A 19 61.77 68.64 37.89
N ALA A 20 60.60 68.04 38.11
CA ALA A 20 60.25 67.40 39.36
C ALA A 20 61.33 66.34 39.68
N SER A 21 61.67 66.19 40.97
CA SER A 21 62.65 65.18 41.33
C SER A 21 62.12 63.79 40.89
N PRO A 22 62.98 62.87 40.43
CA PRO A 22 62.55 61.53 40.00
C PRO A 22 61.66 60.81 41.02
N THR A 23 61.90 61.08 42.31
CA THR A 23 61.11 60.63 43.46
C THR A 23 59.69 61.22 43.52
N GLU A 24 59.48 62.48 43.16
CA GLU A 24 58.15 63.09 43.13
C GLU A 24 57.31 62.55 41.96
N SER A 25 57.94 62.31 40.80
CA SER A 25 57.29 61.67 39.65
C SER A 25 56.81 60.25 40.00
N ALA A 26 57.68 59.44 40.59
CA ALA A 26 57.34 58.07 41.00
C ALA A 26 56.20 58.04 42.05
N CYS A 27 56.24 58.94 43.04
CA CYS A 27 55.18 59.06 44.05
C CYS A 27 53.83 59.52 43.47
N ALA A 28 53.85 60.41 42.46
CA ALA A 28 52.63 60.84 41.78
C ALA A 28 51.99 59.69 40.98
N THR A 29 52.81 58.87 40.30
CA THR A 29 52.33 57.70 39.55
C THR A 29 51.75 56.62 40.49
N ILE A 30 52.36 56.41 41.66
CA ILE A 30 51.84 55.49 42.69
C ILE A 30 50.48 55.97 43.23
N ARG A 31 50.29 57.27 43.47
CA ARG A 31 48.98 57.80 43.89
C ARG A 31 47.94 57.69 42.78
N ALA A 32 48.32 57.90 41.53
CA ALA A 32 47.42 57.69 40.39
C ALA A 32 46.98 56.22 40.27
N LEU A 33 47.85 55.26 40.63
CA LEU A 33 47.51 53.83 40.74
C LEU A 33 46.52 53.54 41.87
N GLU A 34 46.62 54.25 43.00
CA GLU A 34 45.69 54.11 44.14
C GLU A 34 44.33 54.79 43.88
N GLU A 35 44.30 55.89 43.11
CA GLU A 35 43.08 56.63 42.75
C GLU A 35 42.25 55.95 41.65
N LEU A 36 42.82 55.00 40.91
CA LEU A 36 42.06 54.08 40.05
C LEU A 36 41.21 53.15 40.95
N GLN A 37 40.06 53.66 41.39
CA GLN A 37 39.15 52.96 42.31
C GLN A 37 38.78 51.53 41.86
N PRO A 38 38.51 50.61 42.80
CA PRO A 38 37.94 49.30 42.49
C PRO A 38 36.59 49.46 41.78
N PHE A 39 36.48 48.83 40.62
CA PHE A 39 35.40 49.07 39.66
C PHE A 39 34.02 48.69 40.20
N GLU A 40 33.05 49.59 40.09
CA GLU A 40 31.64 49.33 40.42
C GLU A 40 30.99 48.43 39.34
N PRO A 41 30.36 47.29 39.70
CA PRO A 41 29.81 46.38 38.72
C PRO A 41 28.54 46.95 38.07
N LEU A 42 28.69 47.55 36.89
CA LEU A 42 27.57 47.93 36.03
C LEU A 42 26.91 46.69 35.41
N ALA A 43 25.99 46.09 36.15
CA ALA A 43 25.11 45.03 35.65
C ALA A 43 23.97 45.63 34.81
N LYS A 44 24.09 45.58 33.48
CA LYS A 44 22.92 45.67 32.57
C LYS A 44 22.76 44.34 31.85
N LYS A 45 21.68 43.62 32.17
CA LYS A 45 21.27 42.36 31.54
C LYS A 45 20.95 42.61 30.06
N GLY A 46 21.60 41.87 29.16
CA GLY A 46 21.09 41.69 27.78
C GLY A 46 22.11 41.75 26.64
N GLN A 47 23.37 42.11 26.87
CA GLN A 47 24.42 41.97 25.87
C GLN A 47 25.59 41.14 26.42
N PRO A 48 25.95 40.01 25.80
CA PRO A 48 26.85 39.03 26.41
C PRO A 48 28.35 39.36 26.34
N GLN A 49 28.77 40.54 25.86
CA GLN A 49 30.20 40.78 25.57
C GLN A 49 30.88 42.08 26.04
N PRO A 50 30.25 43.12 26.63
CA PRO A 50 31.01 44.30 27.03
C PRO A 50 31.66 44.22 28.42
N ARG A 51 31.39 43.19 29.24
CA ARG A 51 31.90 43.16 30.63
C ARG A 51 33.34 42.66 30.71
N LEU A 52 33.62 41.49 30.14
CA LEU A 52 34.94 40.88 30.21
C LEU A 52 35.98 41.68 29.40
N ILE A 53 35.59 42.18 28.22
CA ILE A 53 36.45 43.04 27.39
C ILE A 53 36.89 44.27 28.18
N ARG A 54 35.94 44.97 28.83
CA ARG A 54 36.26 46.14 29.66
C ARG A 54 37.16 45.80 30.86
N GLN A 55 36.97 44.64 31.49
CA GLN A 55 37.80 44.20 32.60
C GLN A 55 39.23 43.87 32.15
N VAL A 56 39.39 43.23 30.99
CA VAL A 56 40.71 42.97 30.38
C VAL A 56 41.40 44.28 30.01
N ASP A 57 40.70 45.21 29.36
CA ASP A 57 41.26 46.53 29.00
C ASP A 57 41.75 47.29 30.25
N THR A 58 40.96 47.24 31.32
CA THR A 58 41.31 47.88 32.60
C THR A 58 42.54 47.22 33.24
N LEU A 59 42.61 45.89 33.27
CA LEU A 59 43.78 45.18 33.78
C LEU A 59 45.03 45.44 32.94
N MET A 60 44.89 45.55 31.63
CA MET A 60 46.00 45.87 30.74
C MET A 60 46.51 47.29 30.95
N ALA A 61 45.61 48.25 31.19
CA ALA A 61 46.00 49.59 31.61
C ALA A 61 46.75 49.59 32.95
N ARG A 62 46.26 48.82 33.96
CA ARG A 62 46.95 48.67 35.25
C ARG A 62 48.33 48.04 35.10
N HIS A 63 48.46 47.02 34.25
CA HIS A 63 49.75 46.36 33.99
C HIS A 63 50.75 47.30 33.31
N ALA A 64 50.31 48.04 32.29
CA ALA A 64 51.16 49.01 31.60
C ALA A 64 51.69 50.09 32.56
N LEU A 65 50.82 50.60 33.44
CA LEU A 65 51.19 51.60 34.45
C LEU A 65 52.17 51.01 35.48
N HIS A 66 51.98 49.74 35.88
CA HIS A 66 52.90 49.02 36.77
C HIS A 66 54.30 48.86 36.15
N GLN A 67 54.39 48.47 34.87
CA GLN A 67 55.67 48.37 34.14
C GLN A 67 56.38 49.73 34.05
N GLN A 68 55.63 50.81 33.83
CA GLN A 68 56.19 52.16 33.83
C GLN A 68 56.79 52.51 35.20
N CYS A 69 56.08 52.23 36.30
CA CYS A 69 56.60 52.45 37.66
C CYS A 69 57.88 51.65 37.95
N ILE A 70 57.95 50.38 37.51
CA ILE A 70 59.17 49.56 37.65
C ILE A 70 60.35 50.22 36.92
N GLY A 71 60.14 50.68 35.68
CA GLY A 71 61.16 51.32 34.87
C GLY A 71 61.70 52.61 35.51
N GLU A 72 60.79 53.47 36.00
CA GLU A 72 61.15 54.71 36.70
C GLU A 72 61.91 54.43 38.00
N LEU A 73 61.44 53.49 38.83
CA LEU A 73 62.11 53.11 40.07
C LEU A 73 63.49 52.48 39.83
N SER A 74 63.65 51.69 38.76
CA SER A 74 64.94 51.10 38.38
C SER A 74 65.94 52.17 37.91
N ALA A 75 65.47 53.20 37.20
CA ALA A 75 66.30 54.34 36.81
C ALA A 75 66.76 55.16 38.02
N VAL A 76 65.87 55.39 38.99
CA VAL A 76 66.19 56.06 40.27
C VAL A 76 67.17 55.24 41.09
N ALA A 77 66.99 53.93 41.15
CA ALA A 77 67.90 53.01 41.82
C ALA A 77 69.33 53.09 41.27
N GLY A 78 69.47 53.14 39.94
CA GLY A 78 70.77 53.26 39.27
C GLY A 78 71.46 54.61 39.51
N ALA A 79 70.70 55.67 39.73
CA ALA A 79 71.22 57.02 39.96
C ALA A 79 71.60 57.31 41.43
N ALA A 80 70.91 56.70 42.40
CA ALA A 80 71.03 57.06 43.82
C ALA A 80 72.18 56.36 44.60
N GLY A 81 72.83 55.34 44.03
CA GLY A 81 73.93 54.64 44.69
C GLY A 81 73.57 54.04 46.07
N GLU A 82 74.51 54.01 47.03
CA GLU A 82 74.32 53.43 48.36
C GLU A 82 73.32 54.17 49.28
N GLU A 83 72.84 55.37 48.90
CA GLU A 83 71.95 56.17 49.74
C GLU A 83 70.47 55.76 49.67
N ALA A 84 70.09 54.82 48.79
CA ALA A 84 68.71 54.40 48.55
C ALA A 84 68.14 53.42 49.62
N LYS A 85 68.23 53.76 50.91
CA LYS A 85 67.85 52.86 52.03
C LYS A 85 66.37 52.45 52.09
N GLY A 86 65.47 53.03 51.29
CA GLY A 86 64.04 52.69 51.23
C GLY A 86 63.57 51.96 49.97
N LEU A 87 64.42 51.87 48.95
CA LEU A 87 64.07 51.30 47.65
C LEU A 87 63.68 49.80 47.71
N PRO A 88 64.36 48.94 48.50
CA PRO A 88 64.00 47.53 48.58
C PRO A 88 62.57 47.30 49.08
N SER A 89 62.11 48.10 50.05
CA SER A 89 60.75 48.01 50.59
C SER A 89 59.70 48.40 49.54
N LEU A 90 59.94 49.46 48.76
CA LEU A 90 59.05 49.88 47.67
C LEU A 90 59.01 48.84 46.54
N LEU A 91 60.15 48.24 46.18
CA LEU A 91 60.20 47.15 45.20
C LEU A 91 59.46 45.91 45.69
N GLN A 92 59.55 45.59 46.98
CA GLN A 92 58.80 44.49 47.59
C GLN A 92 57.29 44.75 47.56
N GLU A 93 56.85 45.96 47.91
CA GLU A 93 55.44 46.35 47.80
C GLU A 93 54.96 46.25 46.35
N LEU A 94 55.71 46.85 45.41
CA LEU A 94 55.40 46.82 43.98
C LEU A 94 55.33 45.39 43.44
N GLY A 95 56.21 44.49 43.89
CA GLY A 95 56.14 43.06 43.62
C GLY A 95 54.83 42.43 44.12
N GLY A 96 54.41 42.75 45.35
CA GLY A 96 53.12 42.30 45.89
C GLY A 96 51.90 42.86 45.14
N TRP A 97 51.98 44.06 44.57
CA TRP A 97 50.95 44.59 43.65
C TRP A 97 50.95 43.85 42.31
N HIS A 98 52.12 43.51 41.77
CA HIS A 98 52.24 42.73 40.53
C HIS A 98 51.61 41.35 40.68
N ASP A 99 51.95 40.63 41.75
CA ASP A 99 51.44 39.28 42.01
C ASP A 99 49.91 39.28 42.12
N ARG A 100 49.34 40.29 42.80
CA ARG A 100 47.88 40.47 42.88
C ARG A 100 47.26 40.73 41.51
N LEU A 101 47.86 41.60 40.69
CA LEU A 101 47.37 41.88 39.34
C LEU A 101 47.41 40.62 38.45
N VAL A 102 48.49 39.85 38.52
CA VAL A 102 48.63 38.58 37.78
C VAL A 102 47.58 37.56 38.24
N GLN A 103 47.31 37.47 39.55
CA GLN A 103 46.25 36.62 40.09
C GLN A 103 44.86 37.07 39.62
N GLU A 104 44.57 38.37 39.60
CA GLU A 104 43.31 38.94 39.08
C GLU A 104 43.15 38.64 37.58
N MET A 105 44.20 38.81 36.78
CA MET A 105 44.21 38.47 35.36
C MET A 105 43.94 36.98 35.15
N ALA A 106 44.62 36.10 35.89
CA ALA A 106 44.44 34.66 35.79
C ALA A 106 43.01 34.25 36.18
N ALA A 107 42.44 34.86 37.24
CA ALA A 107 41.06 34.61 37.66
C ALA A 107 40.05 35.03 36.59
N LEU A 108 40.23 36.21 35.97
CA LEU A 108 39.35 36.70 34.91
C LEU A 108 39.45 35.88 33.62
N VAL A 109 40.66 35.46 33.23
CA VAL A 109 40.83 34.50 32.12
C VAL A 109 40.14 33.18 32.44
N GLY A 110 40.28 32.67 33.68
CA GLY A 110 39.60 31.46 34.11
C GLY A 110 38.06 31.57 34.14
N GLU A 111 37.51 32.74 34.44
CA GLU A 111 36.07 33.02 34.33
C GLU A 111 35.62 33.07 32.86
N ALA A 112 36.36 33.79 32.01
CA ALA A 112 36.10 33.88 30.58
C ALA A 112 36.07 32.51 29.88
N VAL A 113 37.04 31.66 30.22
CA VAL A 113 37.13 30.30 29.68
C VAL A 113 35.91 29.49 30.11
N ARG A 114 35.52 29.53 31.39
CA ARG A 114 34.33 28.83 31.90
C ARG A 114 33.04 29.32 31.25
N GLU A 115 32.87 30.63 31.07
CA GLU A 115 31.70 31.20 30.37
C GLU A 115 31.69 30.79 28.89
N GLY A 116 32.85 30.78 28.24
CA GLY A 116 33.02 30.31 26.86
C GLY A 116 32.66 28.83 26.70
N GLU A 117 33.15 27.97 27.58
CA GLU A 117 32.83 26.54 27.61
C GLU A 117 31.33 26.31 27.81
N GLN A 118 30.70 26.99 28.77
CA GLN A 118 29.26 26.92 29.00
C GLN A 118 28.47 27.35 27.76
N SER A 119 28.86 28.45 27.11
CA SER A 119 28.20 28.93 25.89
C SER A 119 28.34 27.94 24.72
N ILE A 120 29.52 27.33 24.57
CA ILE A 120 29.78 26.29 23.56
C ILE A 120 28.92 25.06 23.84
N ASP A 121 28.81 24.62 25.09
CA ASP A 121 28.00 23.46 25.45
C ASP A 121 26.49 23.72 25.27
N GLU A 122 26.02 24.92 25.59
CA GLU A 122 24.64 25.34 25.28
C GLU A 122 24.38 25.39 23.77
N ALA A 123 25.32 25.90 22.98
CA ALA A 123 25.22 25.92 21.52
C ALA A 123 25.20 24.49 20.95
N ARG A 124 26.06 23.60 21.44
CA ARG A 124 26.07 22.17 21.06
C ARG A 124 24.78 21.47 21.45
N ALA A 125 24.24 21.74 22.64
CA ALA A 125 22.97 21.18 23.09
C ALA A 125 21.81 21.63 22.20
N ARG A 126 21.78 22.92 21.79
CA ARG A 126 20.80 23.44 20.84
C ARG A 126 20.94 22.80 19.46
N ALA A 127 22.16 22.65 18.95
CA ALA A 127 22.42 21.99 17.67
C ALA A 127 21.93 20.54 17.67
N ARG A 128 22.23 19.76 18.72
CA ARG A 128 21.77 18.37 18.85
C ARG A 128 20.24 18.26 18.90
N ARG A 129 19.55 19.19 19.56
CA ARG A 129 18.08 19.23 19.56
C ARG A 129 17.52 19.51 18.17
N ALA A 130 18.09 20.48 17.46
CA ALA A 130 17.68 20.80 16.10
C ALA A 130 17.93 19.63 15.12
N GLU A 131 19.05 18.92 15.26
CA GLU A 131 19.34 17.71 14.47
C GLU A 131 18.33 16.59 14.75
N ALA A 132 17.98 16.38 16.03
CA ALA A 132 16.97 15.38 16.40
C ALA A 132 15.57 15.72 15.86
N GLU A 133 15.17 17.00 15.91
CA GLU A 133 13.91 17.47 15.33
C GLU A 133 13.89 17.31 13.80
N ALA A 134 14.99 17.64 13.12
CA ALA A 134 15.12 17.46 11.67
C ALA A 134 15.04 15.98 11.26
N ALA A 135 15.68 15.08 12.02
CA ALA A 135 15.59 13.64 11.81
C ALA A 135 14.14 13.14 11.97
N ALA A 136 13.45 13.56 13.03
CA ALA A 136 12.05 13.19 13.27
C ALA A 136 11.10 13.68 12.14
N LEU A 137 11.33 14.88 11.61
CA LEU A 137 10.56 15.39 10.46
C LEU A 137 10.84 14.60 9.17
N SER A 138 12.08 14.17 8.95
CA SER A 138 12.44 13.33 7.80
C SER A 138 11.75 11.96 7.86
N ASP A 139 11.76 11.32 9.03
CA ASP A 139 11.07 10.04 9.25
C ASP A 139 9.55 10.18 9.06
N ALA A 140 8.94 11.24 9.59
CA ALA A 140 7.52 11.53 9.41
C ALA A 140 7.16 11.77 7.93
N SER A 141 8.02 12.45 7.17
CA SER A 141 7.85 12.65 5.73
C SER A 141 7.92 11.33 4.96
N GLY A 142 8.87 10.45 5.31
CA GLY A 142 8.99 9.12 4.74
C GLY A 142 7.76 8.25 4.98
N GLU A 143 7.20 8.29 6.20
CA GLU A 143 5.98 7.56 6.52
C GLU A 143 4.75 8.10 5.76
N LEU A 144 4.62 9.43 5.64
CA LEU A 144 3.57 10.03 4.84
C LEU A 144 3.68 9.61 3.36
N GLY A 145 4.90 9.56 2.81
CA GLY A 145 5.15 9.07 1.46
C GLY A 145 4.68 7.63 1.24
N ARG A 146 4.98 6.71 2.18
CA ARG A 146 4.50 5.32 2.14
C ARG A 146 2.97 5.24 2.17
N ARG A 147 2.32 6.07 2.98
CA ARG A 147 0.85 6.10 3.08
C ARG A 147 0.20 6.61 1.80
N VAL A 148 0.77 7.63 1.16
CA VAL A 148 0.29 8.14 -0.14
C VAL A 148 0.40 7.05 -1.21
N GLN A 149 1.55 6.38 -1.31
CA GLN A 149 1.74 5.30 -2.27
C GLN A 149 0.76 4.15 -2.07
N ALA A 150 0.54 3.72 -0.81
CA ALA A 150 -0.43 2.68 -0.49
C ALA A 150 -1.87 3.08 -0.89
N ALA A 151 -2.24 4.35 -0.67
CA ALA A 151 -3.55 4.88 -1.05
C ALA A 151 -3.73 4.96 -2.58
N GLU A 152 -2.68 5.30 -3.34
CA GLU A 152 -2.70 5.30 -4.81
C GLU A 152 -2.85 3.88 -5.37
N GLU A 153 -2.16 2.89 -4.79
CA GLU A 153 -2.33 1.49 -5.15
C GLU A 153 -3.74 0.98 -4.86
N GLU A 154 -4.34 1.36 -3.73
CA GLU A 154 -5.72 1.00 -3.40
C GLU A 154 -6.71 1.65 -4.38
N ARG A 155 -6.51 2.92 -4.72
CA ARG A 155 -7.33 3.64 -5.70
C ARG A 155 -7.24 2.99 -7.08
N THR A 156 -6.05 2.62 -7.54
CA THR A 156 -5.88 1.96 -8.85
C THR A 156 -6.53 0.58 -8.87
N LYS A 157 -6.43 -0.19 -7.79
CA LYS A 157 -7.16 -1.46 -7.62
C LYS A 157 -8.68 -1.25 -7.65
N ALA A 158 -9.19 -0.22 -6.96
CA ALA A 158 -10.61 0.10 -6.96
C ALA A 158 -11.13 0.51 -8.34
N VAL A 159 -10.39 1.32 -9.09
CA VAL A 159 -10.75 1.70 -10.47
C VAL A 159 -10.80 0.48 -11.39
N ARG A 160 -9.80 -0.42 -11.32
CA ARG A 160 -9.82 -1.67 -12.10
C ARG A 160 -11.00 -2.56 -11.74
N ALA A 161 -11.31 -2.70 -10.46
CA ALA A 161 -12.46 -3.48 -10.00
C ALA A 161 -13.79 -2.89 -10.51
N SER A 162 -13.92 -1.55 -10.50
CA SER A 162 -15.08 -0.86 -11.04
C SER A 162 -15.23 -1.06 -12.55
N GLN A 163 -14.13 -1.01 -13.30
CA GLN A 163 -14.14 -1.25 -14.74
C GLN A 163 -14.58 -2.69 -15.07
N LEU A 164 -14.01 -3.69 -14.39
CA LEU A 164 -14.39 -5.09 -14.56
C LEU A 164 -15.87 -5.33 -14.22
N ALA A 165 -16.40 -4.64 -13.21
CA ALA A 165 -17.81 -4.72 -12.86
C ALA A 165 -18.71 -4.11 -13.95
N ALA A 166 -18.30 -2.98 -14.54
CA ALA A 166 -19.01 -2.36 -15.66
C ALA A 166 -18.98 -3.26 -16.92
N ASP A 167 -17.82 -3.82 -17.26
CA ASP A 167 -17.66 -4.73 -18.40
C ASP A 167 -18.51 -6.00 -18.21
N ALA A 168 -18.57 -6.55 -16.99
CA ALA A 168 -19.41 -7.69 -16.66
C ALA A 168 -20.91 -7.38 -16.75
N LEU A 169 -21.33 -6.16 -16.38
CA LEU A 169 -22.72 -5.71 -16.54
C LEU A 169 -23.08 -5.59 -18.02
N ALA A 170 -22.22 -4.95 -18.82
CA ALA A 170 -22.41 -4.82 -20.25
C ALA A 170 -22.49 -6.18 -20.96
N ALA A 171 -21.64 -7.13 -20.57
CA ALA A 171 -21.70 -8.50 -21.09
C ALA A 171 -23.04 -9.19 -20.75
N ARG A 172 -23.57 -8.97 -19.55
CA ARG A 172 -24.86 -9.54 -19.14
C ARG A 172 -26.02 -8.94 -19.94
N GLU A 173 -26.06 -7.63 -20.09
CA GLU A 173 -27.08 -6.95 -20.88
C GLU A 173 -27.05 -7.40 -22.35
N PHE A 174 -25.85 -7.56 -22.91
CA PHE A 174 -25.67 -8.11 -24.26
C PHE A 174 -26.21 -9.54 -24.39
N ILE A 175 -25.91 -10.41 -23.42
CA ILE A 175 -26.41 -11.80 -23.40
C ILE A 175 -27.95 -11.80 -23.31
N ASP A 176 -28.53 -11.03 -22.40
CA ASP A 176 -29.99 -10.96 -22.22
C ASP A 176 -30.67 -10.45 -23.50
N GLU A 177 -30.07 -9.47 -24.18
CA GLU A 177 -30.57 -8.96 -25.46
C GLU A 177 -30.45 -9.99 -26.60
N LEU A 178 -29.35 -10.74 -26.66
CA LEU A 178 -29.14 -11.82 -27.62
C LEU A 178 -30.21 -12.91 -27.46
N TYR A 179 -30.48 -13.35 -26.23
CA TYR A 179 -31.52 -14.35 -25.96
C TYR A 179 -32.92 -13.83 -26.28
N ALA A 180 -33.23 -12.57 -25.96
CA ALA A 180 -34.51 -11.95 -26.34
C ALA A 180 -34.66 -11.87 -27.86
N SER A 181 -33.59 -11.57 -28.58
CA SER A 181 -33.54 -11.57 -30.05
C SER A 181 -33.74 -12.99 -30.62
N LYS A 182 -33.09 -13.98 -30.02
CA LYS A 182 -33.20 -15.39 -30.41
C LYS A 182 -34.63 -15.92 -30.24
N ALA A 183 -35.26 -15.66 -29.10
CA ALA A 183 -36.63 -16.06 -28.83
C ALA A 183 -37.60 -15.51 -29.90
N ARG A 184 -37.45 -14.24 -30.30
CA ARG A 184 -38.25 -13.63 -31.38
C ARG A 184 -37.94 -14.23 -32.75
N HIS A 185 -36.71 -14.69 -32.98
CA HIS A 185 -36.35 -15.38 -34.23
C HIS A 185 -36.98 -16.78 -34.27
N ASP A 186 -36.95 -17.52 -33.16
CA ASP A 186 -37.56 -18.85 -33.08
C ASP A 186 -39.09 -18.81 -33.21
N GLU A 187 -39.74 -17.78 -32.65
CA GLU A 187 -41.17 -17.56 -32.84
C GLU A 187 -41.52 -17.28 -34.31
N ARG A 188 -40.67 -16.52 -35.02
CA ARG A 188 -40.83 -16.30 -36.47
C ARG A 188 -40.60 -17.56 -37.28
N CYS A 189 -39.62 -18.39 -36.92
CA CYS A 189 -39.39 -19.68 -37.58
C CYS A 189 -40.57 -20.65 -37.37
N ALA A 190 -41.22 -20.59 -36.21
CA ALA A 190 -42.41 -21.39 -35.95
C ALA A 190 -43.63 -20.94 -36.79
N GLN A 191 -43.70 -19.66 -37.14
CA GLN A 191 -44.79 -19.10 -37.95
C GLN A 191 -44.54 -19.21 -39.46
N ASP A 192 -43.28 -19.10 -39.90
CA ASP A 192 -42.88 -19.15 -41.30
C ASP A 192 -41.98 -20.37 -41.57
N ALA A 193 -42.56 -21.40 -42.19
CA ALA A 193 -41.89 -22.67 -42.49
C ALA A 193 -40.65 -22.55 -43.40
N LYS A 194 -40.35 -21.35 -43.94
CA LYS A 194 -39.18 -21.11 -44.78
C LYS A 194 -37.93 -20.69 -44.01
N LEU A 195 -38.06 -20.26 -42.74
CA LEU A 195 -36.92 -19.82 -41.93
C LEU A 195 -36.34 -21.01 -41.16
N LEU A 196 -35.02 -21.22 -41.31
CA LEU A 196 -34.30 -22.27 -40.60
C LEU A 196 -34.06 -21.82 -39.15
N ARG A 197 -34.34 -22.71 -38.18
CA ARG A 197 -33.90 -22.48 -36.80
C ARG A 197 -32.38 -22.47 -36.72
N GLU A 198 -31.85 -21.41 -36.12
CA GLU A 198 -30.42 -21.23 -35.87
C GLU A 198 -30.06 -21.68 -34.44
N THR A 199 -28.83 -22.14 -34.20
CA THR A 199 -28.30 -22.26 -32.83
C THR A 199 -28.11 -20.87 -32.21
N VAL A 200 -27.94 -20.77 -30.89
CA VAL A 200 -27.59 -19.47 -30.26
C VAL A 200 -26.28 -18.93 -30.84
N GLU A 201 -25.31 -19.80 -31.15
CA GLU A 201 -24.08 -19.45 -31.86
C GLU A 201 -24.35 -18.88 -33.25
N GLN A 202 -25.09 -19.60 -34.10
CA GLN A 202 -25.41 -19.14 -35.45
C GLN A 202 -26.21 -17.83 -35.41
N HIS A 203 -27.18 -17.73 -34.50
CA HIS A 203 -27.97 -16.53 -34.30
C HIS A 203 -27.13 -15.39 -33.74
N LEU A 204 -26.08 -15.65 -32.95
CA LEU A 204 -25.12 -14.64 -32.52
C LEU A 204 -24.41 -14.02 -33.74
N TYR A 205 -23.95 -14.84 -34.68
CA TYR A 205 -23.37 -14.34 -35.95
C TYR A 205 -24.40 -13.52 -36.74
N SER A 206 -25.62 -14.05 -36.93
CA SER A 206 -26.71 -13.36 -37.63
C SER A 206 -27.10 -12.05 -36.95
N TYR A 207 -27.23 -12.05 -35.63
CA TYR A 207 -27.59 -10.89 -34.81
C TYR A 207 -26.51 -9.82 -34.85
N LEU A 208 -25.24 -10.18 -34.66
CA LEU A 208 -24.13 -9.23 -34.72
C LEU A 208 -23.98 -8.63 -36.12
N ASN A 209 -24.15 -9.45 -37.16
CA ASN A 209 -24.13 -8.98 -38.54
C ASN A 209 -25.31 -8.02 -38.83
N THR A 210 -26.51 -8.33 -38.33
CA THR A 210 -27.71 -7.51 -38.57
C THR A 210 -27.72 -6.21 -37.76
N LYS A 211 -27.28 -6.25 -36.49
CA LYS A 211 -27.33 -5.11 -35.57
C LYS A 211 -26.14 -4.16 -35.76
N TYR A 212 -24.95 -4.69 -36.03
CA TYR A 212 -23.71 -3.90 -36.06
C TYR A 212 -23.00 -3.89 -37.42
N GLY A 213 -23.38 -4.74 -38.38
CA GLY A 213 -22.79 -4.76 -39.73
C GLY A 213 -21.34 -5.27 -39.78
N LEU A 214 -20.85 -5.93 -38.73
CA LEU A 214 -19.43 -6.22 -38.53
C LEU A 214 -19.02 -7.64 -38.97
N LYS A 215 -19.21 -8.04 -40.24
CA LYS A 215 -18.88 -9.42 -40.70
C LYS A 215 -17.48 -9.95 -40.34
N GLN A 216 -16.47 -9.08 -40.24
CA GLN A 216 -15.07 -9.51 -40.03
C GLN A 216 -14.57 -9.41 -38.57
N LEU A 217 -15.24 -8.66 -37.68
CA LEU A 217 -14.86 -8.61 -36.26
C LEU A 217 -15.43 -9.78 -35.47
N ILE A 218 -16.54 -10.35 -35.96
CA ILE A 218 -17.34 -11.36 -35.27
C ILE A 218 -16.54 -12.67 -35.05
N THR A 219 -15.65 -13.07 -35.97
CA THR A 219 -14.94 -14.34 -35.84
C THR A 219 -13.89 -14.36 -34.72
N ARG A 220 -13.41 -13.20 -34.27
CA ARG A 220 -12.32 -13.13 -33.27
C ARG A 220 -12.83 -13.20 -31.82
N ASP A 221 -14.03 -12.69 -31.56
CA ASP A 221 -14.54 -12.50 -30.20
C ASP A 221 -15.68 -13.49 -29.85
N VAL A 222 -16.16 -14.30 -30.81
CA VAL A 222 -17.26 -15.26 -30.59
C VAL A 222 -16.85 -16.45 -29.73
N ASP A 223 -15.60 -16.93 -29.79
CA ASP A 223 -15.15 -18.05 -28.95
C ASP A 223 -15.31 -17.74 -27.44
N ALA A 224 -15.03 -16.50 -27.03
CA ALA A 224 -15.25 -16.05 -25.65
C ALA A 224 -16.74 -15.94 -25.27
N CYS A 225 -17.62 -15.70 -26.24
CA CYS A 225 -19.07 -15.71 -26.05
C CYS A 225 -19.64 -17.14 -26.01
N LEU A 226 -19.11 -18.08 -26.80
CA LEU A 226 -19.57 -19.46 -26.84
C LEU A 226 -19.25 -20.21 -25.56
N ASP A 227 -18.08 -19.97 -24.98
CA ASP A 227 -17.73 -20.45 -23.64
C ASP A 227 -18.70 -19.95 -22.55
N ALA A 228 -19.36 -18.80 -22.77
CA ALA A 228 -20.34 -18.23 -21.84
C ALA A 228 -21.78 -18.77 -22.01
N VAL A 229 -22.07 -19.46 -23.13
CA VAL A 229 -23.41 -19.74 -23.67
C VAL A 229 -23.83 -21.23 -23.58
N ASP A 230 -23.09 -22.09 -22.87
CA ASP A 230 -23.47 -23.50 -22.66
C ASP A 230 -24.80 -23.63 -21.85
N GLU A 231 -25.92 -23.58 -22.56
CA GLU A 231 -27.28 -23.45 -22.06
C GLU A 231 -27.75 -24.68 -21.24
N PRO A 232 -27.47 -25.94 -21.65
CA PRO A 232 -27.73 -27.11 -20.82
C PRO A 232 -26.98 -27.07 -19.50
N PHE A 233 -25.70 -26.68 -19.51
CA PHE A 233 -24.92 -26.61 -18.28
C PHE A 233 -25.44 -25.48 -17.37
N ARG A 234 -25.88 -24.34 -17.90
CA ARG A 234 -26.50 -23.26 -17.11
C ARG A 234 -27.71 -23.74 -16.31
N LEU A 235 -28.52 -24.66 -16.85
CA LEU A 235 -29.63 -25.25 -16.12
C LEU A 235 -29.14 -26.11 -14.96
N VAL A 236 -28.14 -26.96 -15.19
CA VAL A 236 -27.48 -27.78 -14.15
C VAL A 236 -26.89 -26.89 -13.06
N GLN A 237 -26.21 -25.81 -13.42
CA GLN A 237 -25.65 -24.85 -12.46
C GLN A 237 -26.73 -24.17 -11.61
N ARG A 238 -27.89 -23.84 -12.21
CA ARG A 238 -29.02 -23.24 -11.51
C ARG A 238 -29.61 -24.23 -10.51
N GLN A 239 -29.89 -25.44 -10.97
CA GLN A 239 -30.40 -26.52 -10.12
C GLN A 239 -29.44 -26.83 -8.97
N LEU A 240 -28.13 -26.94 -9.23
CA LEU A 240 -27.13 -27.14 -8.18
C LEU A 240 -27.21 -26.04 -7.11
N LYS A 241 -27.26 -24.77 -7.52
CA LYS A 241 -27.34 -23.63 -6.57
C LYS A 241 -28.63 -23.66 -5.74
N GLU A 242 -29.75 -24.04 -6.37
CA GLU A 242 -31.04 -24.18 -5.70
C GLU A 242 -31.01 -25.33 -4.69
N THR A 243 -30.47 -26.50 -5.08
CA THR A 243 -30.32 -27.67 -4.21
C THR A 243 -29.41 -27.37 -3.02
N VAL A 244 -28.23 -26.77 -3.24
CA VAL A 244 -27.32 -26.37 -2.16
C VAL A 244 -28.03 -25.43 -1.18
N ARG A 245 -28.80 -24.46 -1.69
CA ARG A 245 -29.57 -23.53 -0.85
C ARG A 245 -30.68 -24.25 -0.07
N ALA A 246 -31.38 -25.19 -0.70
CA ALA A 246 -32.42 -25.99 -0.07
C ALA A 246 -31.85 -26.86 1.06
N LEU A 247 -30.69 -27.48 0.85
CA LEU A 247 -30.02 -28.31 1.86
C LEU A 247 -29.48 -27.48 3.02
N LEU A 248 -28.89 -26.32 2.75
CA LEU A 248 -28.54 -25.37 3.82
C LEU A 248 -29.76 -24.93 4.62
N THR A 249 -30.90 -24.73 3.95
CA THR A 249 -32.17 -24.40 4.61
C THR A 249 -32.62 -25.54 5.52
N ALA A 250 -32.58 -26.79 5.03
CA ALA A 250 -32.95 -27.97 5.80
C ALA A 250 -32.02 -28.19 7.01
N HIS A 251 -30.71 -28.06 6.82
CA HIS A 251 -29.72 -28.16 7.90
C HIS A 251 -29.97 -27.10 8.98
N LEU A 252 -30.18 -25.83 8.60
CA LEU A 252 -30.46 -24.75 9.56
C LEU A 252 -31.80 -24.91 10.28
N LYS A 253 -32.83 -25.46 9.62
CA LYS A 253 -34.11 -25.81 10.27
C LYS A 253 -33.92 -26.91 11.31
N GLY A 254 -33.15 -27.95 10.98
CA GLY A 254 -32.84 -29.05 11.90
C GLY A 254 -32.06 -28.57 13.13
N ARG A 255 -31.07 -27.68 12.93
CA ARG A 255 -30.25 -27.13 14.03
C ARG A 255 -30.97 -26.10 14.89
N HIS A 256 -31.99 -25.43 14.35
CA HIS A 256 -32.75 -24.39 15.05
C HIS A 256 -34.27 -24.59 14.96
N PRO A 257 -34.84 -25.59 15.65
CA PRO A 257 -36.26 -25.92 15.54
C PRO A 257 -37.23 -24.80 15.97
N HIS A 258 -36.76 -23.84 16.77
CA HIS A 258 -37.54 -22.73 17.31
C HIS A 258 -37.50 -21.46 16.44
N LYS A 259 -36.69 -21.43 15.37
CA LYS A 259 -36.65 -20.28 14.44
C LYS A 259 -37.82 -20.34 13.47
N SER A 260 -38.45 -19.20 13.21
CA SER A 260 -39.48 -19.11 12.17
C SER A 260 -38.89 -19.23 10.77
N ASP A 261 -39.70 -19.60 9.78
CA ASP A 261 -39.27 -19.73 8.38
C ASP A 261 -38.61 -18.45 7.85
N ALA A 262 -39.09 -17.27 8.25
CA ALA A 262 -38.50 -15.98 7.88
C ALA A 262 -37.09 -15.79 8.48
N GLN A 263 -36.88 -16.21 9.73
CA GLN A 263 -35.57 -16.14 10.39
C GLN A 263 -34.57 -17.12 9.78
N VAL A 264 -35.03 -18.32 9.40
CA VAL A 264 -34.23 -19.30 8.66
C VAL A 264 -33.85 -18.73 7.29
N ALA A 265 -34.79 -18.16 6.54
CA ALA A 265 -34.52 -17.56 5.23
C ALA A 265 -33.48 -16.42 5.33
N SER A 266 -33.56 -15.59 6.37
CA SER A 266 -32.56 -14.55 6.66
C SER A 266 -31.18 -15.16 6.99
N SER A 267 -31.14 -16.25 7.77
CA SER A 267 -29.91 -16.97 8.10
C SER A 267 -29.26 -17.57 6.84
N VAL A 268 -30.05 -18.18 5.97
CA VAL A 268 -29.59 -18.70 4.66
C VAL A 268 -29.07 -17.56 3.79
N LEU A 269 -29.75 -16.41 3.76
CA LEU A 269 -29.28 -15.25 3.01
C LEU A 269 -27.93 -14.72 3.55
N ALA A 270 -27.76 -14.67 4.87
CA ALA A 270 -26.50 -14.28 5.50
C ALA A 270 -25.37 -15.25 5.15
N LYS A 271 -25.64 -16.57 5.17
CA LYS A 271 -24.68 -17.61 4.78
C LYS A 271 -24.29 -17.54 3.32
N THR A 272 -25.27 -17.40 2.42
CA THR A 272 -25.02 -17.29 0.97
C THR A 272 -24.25 -16.03 0.58
N ARG A 273 -24.30 -14.96 1.39
CA ARG A 273 -23.50 -13.74 1.22
C ARG A 273 -22.14 -13.78 1.94
N GLY A 274 -21.95 -14.72 2.85
CA GLY A 274 -20.81 -14.78 3.75
C GLY A 274 -20.12 -16.14 3.72
N VAL A 275 -19.93 -16.70 4.91
CA VAL A 275 -19.16 -17.93 5.15
C VAL A 275 -20.06 -19.07 5.60
N VAL A 276 -19.71 -20.27 5.18
CA VAL A 276 -20.35 -21.54 5.52
C VAL A 276 -19.41 -22.30 6.43
N GLN A 277 -19.94 -22.83 7.53
CA GLN A 277 -19.16 -23.58 8.51
C GLN A 277 -18.92 -25.02 8.03
N GLU A 278 -17.88 -25.68 8.57
CA GLU A 278 -17.54 -27.07 8.25
C GLU A 278 -18.73 -28.02 8.27
N GLU A 279 -19.47 -28.03 9.37
CA GLU A 279 -20.65 -28.88 9.56
C GLU A 279 -21.70 -28.65 8.46
N GLU A 280 -21.89 -27.40 8.03
CA GLU A 280 -22.92 -27.02 7.07
C GLU A 280 -22.57 -27.48 5.65
N TRP A 281 -21.33 -27.24 5.19
CA TRP A 281 -20.94 -27.63 3.84
C TRP A 281 -20.67 -29.13 3.72
N ARG A 282 -20.23 -29.78 4.80
CA ARG A 282 -20.02 -31.22 4.86
C ARG A 282 -21.33 -31.99 4.69
N ASP A 283 -22.37 -31.59 5.41
CA ASP A 283 -23.71 -32.19 5.28
C ASP A 283 -24.29 -32.02 3.87
N VAL A 284 -24.12 -30.84 3.27
CA VAL A 284 -24.55 -30.58 1.89
C VAL A 284 -23.87 -31.55 0.91
N VAL A 285 -22.55 -31.72 1.02
CA VAL A 285 -21.78 -32.60 0.11
C VAL A 285 -22.17 -34.07 0.31
N LEU A 286 -22.25 -34.53 1.55
CA LEU A 286 -22.62 -35.91 1.87
C LEU A 286 -24.03 -36.28 1.41
N TYR A 287 -24.94 -35.29 1.37
CA TYR A 287 -26.29 -35.53 0.86
C TYR A 287 -26.36 -35.55 -0.68
N MET A 288 -25.56 -34.71 -1.36
CA MET A 288 -25.69 -34.51 -2.81
C MET A 288 -24.92 -35.53 -3.66
N TYR A 289 -23.87 -36.13 -3.13
CA TYR A 289 -22.92 -36.92 -3.91
C TYR A 289 -22.76 -38.34 -3.34
N ALA A 290 -22.39 -39.28 -4.21
CA ALA A 290 -22.03 -40.63 -3.80
C ALA A 290 -20.82 -40.59 -2.83
N PRO A 291 -20.64 -41.59 -1.95
CA PRO A 291 -19.58 -41.59 -0.93
C PRO A 291 -18.18 -41.34 -1.49
N GLU A 292 -17.86 -41.90 -2.65
CA GLU A 292 -16.57 -41.80 -3.32
C GLU A 292 -16.32 -40.36 -3.81
N ASP A 293 -17.30 -39.77 -4.49
CA ASP A 293 -17.26 -38.39 -4.98
C ASP A 293 -17.26 -37.37 -3.84
N ALA A 294 -18.07 -37.64 -2.81
CA ALA A 294 -18.13 -36.84 -1.61
C ALA A 294 -16.76 -36.79 -0.92
N ALA A 295 -16.06 -37.92 -0.78
CA ALA A 295 -14.72 -37.94 -0.17
C ALA A 295 -13.73 -37.04 -0.92
N LEU A 296 -13.75 -37.06 -2.26
CA LEU A 296 -12.92 -36.19 -3.09
C LEU A 296 -13.28 -34.70 -2.90
N LEU A 297 -14.58 -34.37 -2.92
CA LEU A 297 -15.07 -33.01 -2.72
C LEU A 297 -14.74 -32.46 -1.34
N LEU A 298 -14.94 -33.26 -0.29
CA LEU A 298 -14.62 -32.90 1.09
C LEU A 298 -13.11 -32.59 1.24
N SER A 299 -12.25 -33.40 0.63
CA SER A 299 -10.79 -33.14 0.61
C SER A 299 -10.44 -31.81 -0.08
N ARG A 300 -11.05 -31.53 -1.23
CA ARG A 300 -10.86 -30.26 -1.96
C ARG A 300 -11.35 -29.05 -1.15
N LEU A 301 -12.47 -29.17 -0.45
CA LEU A 301 -13.05 -28.11 0.38
C LEU A 301 -12.21 -27.87 1.64
N ALA A 302 -11.76 -28.92 2.32
CA ALA A 302 -10.88 -28.82 3.47
C ALA A 302 -9.55 -28.13 3.12
N GLN A 303 -8.99 -28.39 1.93
CA GLN A 303 -7.79 -27.69 1.46
C GLN A 303 -8.03 -26.19 1.24
N LYS A 304 -9.25 -25.80 0.84
CA LYS A 304 -9.65 -24.39 0.65
C LYS A 304 -9.91 -23.68 1.98
N GLU A 305 -10.34 -24.41 3.02
CA GLU A 305 -10.60 -23.93 4.38
C GLU A 305 -9.31 -23.74 5.21
N ARG A 306 -8.24 -23.18 4.62
CA ARG A 306 -6.91 -23.02 5.23
C ARG A 306 -6.97 -22.71 6.73
N ALA A 307 -6.34 -23.58 7.55
CA ALA A 307 -6.12 -23.50 9.00
C ALA A 307 -6.75 -22.28 9.70
N GLY A 308 -8.06 -22.36 9.95
CA GLY A 308 -8.80 -21.38 10.76
C GLY A 308 -9.52 -20.27 10.00
N ARG A 309 -9.53 -20.27 8.66
CA ARG A 309 -10.36 -19.34 7.87
C ARG A 309 -11.65 -20.04 7.41
N PRO A 310 -12.83 -19.52 7.79
CA PRO A 310 -14.10 -20.11 7.40
C PRO A 310 -14.31 -20.02 5.88
N LEU A 311 -14.93 -21.04 5.30
CA LEU A 311 -15.08 -21.17 3.84
C LEU A 311 -16.16 -20.21 3.29
N PRO A 312 -15.85 -19.30 2.36
CA PRO A 312 -16.88 -18.48 1.71
C PRO A 312 -17.87 -19.34 0.91
N TYR A 313 -19.17 -19.01 0.95
CA TYR A 313 -20.20 -19.75 0.18
C TYR A 313 -19.89 -19.81 -1.32
N LYS A 314 -19.31 -18.72 -1.86
CA LYS A 314 -18.86 -18.68 -3.27
C LYS A 314 -17.77 -19.72 -3.56
N ALA A 315 -16.86 -19.95 -2.61
CA ALA A 315 -15.80 -20.95 -2.78
C ALA A 315 -16.37 -22.37 -2.75
N LEU A 316 -17.32 -22.65 -1.86
CA LEU A 316 -18.08 -23.90 -1.87
C LEU A 316 -18.72 -24.16 -3.25
N LEU A 317 -19.51 -23.19 -3.74
CA LEU A 317 -20.16 -23.32 -5.05
C LEU A 317 -19.16 -23.51 -6.19
N GLN A 318 -18.02 -22.81 -6.17
CA GLN A 318 -17.00 -22.97 -7.19
C GLN A 318 -16.43 -24.39 -7.25
N VAL A 319 -16.20 -25.02 -6.09
CA VAL A 319 -15.70 -26.40 -6.04
C VAL A 319 -16.75 -27.37 -6.56
N LEU A 320 -18.02 -27.22 -6.13
CA LEU A 320 -19.11 -28.10 -6.58
C LEU A 320 -19.40 -27.94 -8.09
N LEU A 321 -19.45 -26.70 -8.58
CA LEU A 321 -19.64 -26.40 -10.00
C LEU A 321 -18.45 -26.88 -10.84
N GLY A 322 -17.23 -26.74 -10.34
CA GLY A 322 -16.04 -27.26 -11.01
C GLY A 322 -16.09 -28.78 -11.14
N PHE A 323 -16.46 -29.48 -10.07
CA PHE A 323 -16.64 -30.93 -10.10
C PHE A 323 -17.73 -31.37 -11.08
N GLN A 324 -18.89 -30.70 -11.10
CA GLN A 324 -19.93 -30.99 -12.09
C GLN A 324 -19.51 -30.67 -13.52
N LEU A 325 -18.74 -29.60 -13.73
CA LEU A 325 -18.22 -29.27 -15.06
C LEU A 325 -17.22 -30.32 -15.54
N ASP A 326 -16.31 -30.76 -14.68
CA ASP A 326 -15.33 -31.81 -14.99
C ASP A 326 -16.06 -33.12 -15.34
N GLY A 327 -17.04 -33.52 -14.53
CA GLY A 327 -17.87 -34.69 -14.79
C GLY A 327 -18.68 -34.55 -16.08
N HIS A 328 -19.23 -33.37 -16.38
CA HIS A 328 -19.95 -33.11 -17.62
C HIS A 328 -19.04 -33.17 -18.85
N ARG A 329 -17.83 -32.63 -18.74
CA ARG A 329 -16.81 -32.71 -19.81
C ARG A 329 -16.42 -34.16 -20.07
N GLN A 330 -16.15 -34.92 -19.02
CA GLN A 330 -15.82 -36.35 -19.15
C GLN A 330 -16.99 -37.15 -19.73
N PHE A 331 -18.22 -36.86 -19.29
CA PHE A 331 -19.45 -37.45 -19.82
C PHE A 331 -19.60 -37.19 -21.33
N LEU A 332 -19.32 -35.96 -21.77
CA LEU A 332 -19.46 -35.58 -23.17
C LEU A 332 -18.23 -35.90 -24.02
N GLU A 333 -17.07 -36.21 -23.45
CA GLU A 333 -15.81 -36.34 -24.19
C GLU A 333 -15.93 -37.35 -25.34
N HIS A 334 -16.48 -38.54 -25.05
CA HIS A 334 -16.66 -39.57 -26.07
C HIS A 334 -17.69 -39.14 -27.14
N PHE A 335 -18.77 -38.50 -26.71
CA PHE A 335 -19.78 -37.98 -27.63
C PHE A 335 -19.22 -36.88 -28.54
N VAL A 336 -18.40 -35.98 -28.02
CA VAL A 336 -17.75 -34.90 -28.78
C VAL A 336 -16.82 -35.48 -29.83
N VAL A 337 -16.05 -36.52 -29.52
CA VAL A 337 -15.19 -37.21 -30.49
C VAL A 337 -16.02 -37.83 -31.61
N LEU A 338 -17.09 -38.57 -31.27
CA LEU A 338 -17.99 -39.17 -32.25
C LEU A 338 -18.67 -38.10 -33.12
N PHE A 339 -19.20 -37.05 -32.51
CA PHE A 339 -19.89 -35.96 -33.21
C PHE A 339 -18.94 -35.22 -34.15
N ARG A 340 -17.70 -34.92 -33.73
CA ARG A 340 -16.70 -34.26 -34.58
C ARG A 340 -16.25 -35.10 -35.77
N SER A 341 -16.34 -36.43 -35.67
CA SER A 341 -16.07 -37.31 -36.82
C SER A 341 -17.14 -37.20 -37.92
N LEU A 342 -18.29 -36.60 -37.61
CA LEU A 342 -19.40 -36.38 -38.53
C LEU A 342 -19.35 -34.92 -39.01
N ASP A 343 -18.77 -34.72 -40.19
CA ASP A 343 -18.47 -33.41 -40.81
C ASP A 343 -19.72 -32.51 -40.98
N THR A 344 -20.91 -33.10 -41.16
CA THR A 344 -22.19 -32.39 -41.19
C THR A 344 -23.28 -33.22 -40.51
N ALA A 345 -24.00 -32.65 -39.54
CA ALA A 345 -25.07 -33.35 -38.84
C ALA A 345 -26.37 -33.34 -39.67
N GLY A 346 -26.37 -34.07 -40.79
CA GLY A 346 -27.57 -34.40 -41.56
C GLY A 346 -28.30 -35.63 -40.99
N ARG A 347 -29.44 -36.01 -41.58
CA ARG A 347 -30.22 -37.19 -41.14
C ARG A 347 -29.40 -38.47 -41.16
N ARG A 348 -28.55 -38.67 -42.18
CA ARG A 348 -27.73 -39.87 -42.31
C ARG A 348 -26.69 -39.94 -41.20
N GLU A 349 -26.02 -38.82 -40.94
CA GLU A 349 -24.98 -38.70 -39.94
C GLU A 349 -25.57 -38.83 -38.53
N PHE A 350 -26.77 -38.29 -38.29
CA PHE A 350 -27.51 -38.55 -37.05
C PHE A 350 -27.80 -40.05 -36.86
N ARG A 351 -28.27 -40.77 -37.89
CA ARG A 351 -28.46 -42.23 -37.79
C ARG A 351 -27.16 -42.94 -37.45
N MET A 352 -26.04 -42.55 -38.08
CA MET A 352 -24.72 -43.11 -37.76
C MET A 352 -24.33 -42.84 -36.30
N LEU A 353 -24.59 -41.64 -35.80
CA LEU A 353 -24.34 -41.26 -34.41
C LEU A 353 -25.16 -42.10 -33.42
N VAL A 354 -26.47 -42.25 -33.67
CA VAL A 354 -27.34 -43.10 -32.82
C VAL A 354 -26.87 -44.54 -32.84
N ARG A 355 -26.44 -45.05 -34.00
CA ARG A 355 -25.91 -46.42 -34.13
C ARG A 355 -24.59 -46.62 -33.41
N ALA A 356 -23.73 -45.60 -33.36
CA ALA A 356 -22.48 -45.65 -32.62
C ALA A 356 -22.71 -45.67 -31.10
N ILE A 357 -23.68 -44.90 -30.61
CA ILE A 357 -23.96 -44.75 -29.17
C ILE A 357 -24.88 -45.87 -28.65
N ALA A 358 -25.89 -46.24 -29.43
CA ALA A 358 -26.92 -47.19 -29.06
C ALA A 358 -27.16 -48.22 -30.19
N PRO A 359 -26.21 -49.16 -30.41
CA PRO A 359 -26.27 -50.10 -31.54
C PRO A 359 -27.53 -50.98 -31.51
N ALA A 360 -28.11 -51.22 -30.32
CA ALA A 360 -29.29 -52.05 -30.13
C ALA A 360 -30.64 -51.36 -30.48
N LYS A 361 -30.68 -50.05 -30.76
CA LYS A 361 -31.94 -49.36 -31.07
C LYS A 361 -32.55 -49.86 -32.39
N SER A 362 -33.86 -50.05 -32.47
CA SER A 362 -34.51 -50.41 -33.73
C SER A 362 -34.53 -49.21 -34.70
N GLU A 363 -34.61 -49.46 -36.02
CA GLU A 363 -34.73 -48.37 -37.01
C GLU A 363 -35.95 -47.48 -36.73
N GLY A 364 -37.07 -48.06 -36.28
CA GLY A 364 -38.26 -47.28 -35.90
C GLY A 364 -37.98 -46.29 -34.76
N ALA A 365 -37.26 -46.72 -33.71
CA ALA A 365 -36.87 -45.84 -32.62
C ALA A 365 -35.89 -44.74 -33.08
N VAL A 366 -35.01 -45.03 -34.05
CA VAL A 366 -34.12 -44.03 -34.64
C VAL A 366 -34.91 -42.98 -35.43
N GLU A 367 -35.95 -43.38 -36.17
CA GLU A 367 -36.84 -42.42 -36.86
C GLU A 367 -37.68 -41.59 -35.89
N GLU A 368 -38.15 -42.17 -34.77
CA GLU A 368 -38.84 -41.41 -33.73
C GLU A 368 -37.92 -40.34 -33.12
N LEU A 369 -36.66 -40.68 -32.86
CA LEU A 369 -35.66 -39.71 -32.40
C LEU A 369 -35.41 -38.63 -33.45
N LEU A 370 -35.27 -39.00 -34.73
CA LEU A 370 -35.10 -38.04 -35.82
C LEU A 370 -36.28 -37.05 -35.89
N LEU A 371 -37.51 -37.54 -35.81
CA LEU A 371 -38.73 -36.71 -35.83
C LEU A 371 -38.86 -35.84 -34.58
N ALA A 372 -38.49 -36.36 -33.41
CA ALA A 372 -38.49 -35.58 -32.17
C ALA A 372 -37.44 -34.46 -32.20
N THR A 373 -36.28 -34.74 -32.81
CA THR A 373 -35.14 -33.81 -32.85
C THR A 373 -35.29 -32.78 -33.96
N ASP A 374 -35.92 -33.12 -35.09
CA ASP A 374 -36.21 -32.21 -36.20
C ASP A 374 -37.68 -32.33 -36.69
N PRO A 375 -38.66 -31.81 -35.93
CA PRO A 375 -40.09 -31.95 -36.25
C PRO A 375 -40.51 -31.33 -37.58
N HIS A 376 -39.70 -30.42 -38.12
CA HIS A 376 -40.01 -29.62 -39.30
C HIS A 376 -39.12 -29.94 -40.52
N ASP A 377 -38.30 -30.98 -40.45
CA ASP A 377 -37.39 -31.41 -41.53
C ASP A 377 -36.45 -30.30 -42.03
N HIS A 378 -35.83 -29.56 -41.11
CA HIS A 378 -34.77 -28.60 -41.42
C HIS A 378 -33.48 -29.25 -41.94
N LYS A 379 -33.35 -30.58 -41.80
CA LYS A 379 -32.23 -31.40 -42.27
C LYS A 379 -30.88 -31.02 -41.67
N ARG A 380 -30.90 -30.37 -40.51
CA ARG A 380 -29.71 -29.99 -39.75
C ARG A 380 -29.98 -30.27 -38.28
N PHE A 381 -29.13 -31.10 -37.68
CA PHE A 381 -29.15 -31.38 -36.26
C PHE A 381 -28.05 -30.58 -35.57
N THR A 382 -28.38 -29.90 -34.47
CA THR A 382 -27.36 -29.21 -33.68
C THR A 382 -26.75 -30.18 -32.66
N PHE A 383 -25.55 -29.86 -32.16
CA PHE A 383 -24.92 -30.66 -31.10
C PHE A 383 -25.85 -30.80 -29.90
N SER A 384 -26.47 -29.71 -29.47
CA SER A 384 -27.41 -29.67 -28.34
C SER A 384 -28.62 -30.56 -28.58
N ASP A 385 -29.21 -30.53 -29.78
CA ASP A 385 -30.37 -31.39 -30.09
C ASP A 385 -30.00 -32.87 -30.01
N CYS A 386 -28.80 -33.23 -30.50
CA CYS A 386 -28.30 -34.60 -30.44
C CYS A 386 -28.03 -35.05 -29.00
N VAL A 387 -27.42 -34.19 -28.17
CA VAL A 387 -27.18 -34.49 -26.75
C VAL A 387 -28.49 -34.69 -26.00
N VAL A 388 -29.49 -33.85 -26.24
CA VAL A 388 -30.81 -33.96 -25.58
C VAL A 388 -31.50 -35.25 -26.00
N ALA A 389 -31.56 -35.54 -27.30
CA ALA A 389 -32.21 -36.72 -27.86
C ALA A 389 -31.56 -38.04 -27.39
N LEU A 390 -30.24 -38.03 -27.19
CA LEU A 390 -29.45 -39.23 -26.85
C LEU A 390 -29.02 -39.26 -25.39
N SER A 391 -29.48 -38.32 -24.55
CA SER A 391 -29.06 -38.19 -23.15
C SER A 391 -29.21 -39.48 -22.34
N GLN A 392 -30.32 -40.19 -22.50
CA GLN A 392 -30.56 -41.48 -21.82
C GLN A 392 -29.61 -42.58 -22.30
N ASP A 393 -29.32 -42.61 -23.60
CA ASP A 393 -28.43 -43.61 -24.19
C ASP A 393 -26.97 -43.36 -23.80
N LEU A 394 -26.57 -42.09 -23.72
CA LEU A 394 -25.25 -41.67 -23.26
C LEU A 394 -24.99 -42.10 -21.81
N VAL A 395 -26.00 -41.96 -20.95
CA VAL A 395 -25.92 -42.46 -19.57
C VAL A 395 -25.76 -43.99 -19.56
N ALA A 396 -26.51 -44.72 -20.40
CA ALA A 396 -26.39 -46.17 -20.50
C ALA A 396 -25.02 -46.62 -21.03
N LEU A 397 -24.45 -45.89 -22.00
CA LEU A 397 -23.14 -46.17 -22.58
C LEU A 397 -22.02 -46.05 -21.54
N LEU A 398 -22.10 -45.06 -20.65
CA LEU A 398 -21.10 -44.86 -19.59
C LEU A 398 -21.28 -45.79 -18.39
N ALA A 399 -22.51 -46.27 -18.18
CA ALA A 399 -22.79 -47.28 -17.15
C ALA A 399 -22.36 -48.69 -17.57
N ALA A 400 -22.16 -48.94 -18.87
CA ALA A 400 -21.63 -50.20 -19.35
C ALA A 400 -20.17 -50.36 -18.89
N PRO A 401 -19.81 -51.46 -18.21
CA PRO A 401 -18.42 -51.72 -17.86
C PRO A 401 -17.61 -51.74 -19.15
N SER A 402 -16.51 -50.98 -19.18
CA SER A 402 -15.55 -50.99 -20.29
C SER A 402 -15.11 -52.44 -20.49
N LEU A 403 -15.53 -53.04 -21.61
CA LEU A 403 -15.15 -54.40 -21.99
C LEU A 403 -13.65 -54.50 -22.24
#